data_AF-A0A6I1N6D3-F1
#
_entry.id   AF-A0A6I1N6D3-F1
#
_cell.length_a   1.000
_cell.length_b   1.000
_cell.length_c   1.000
_cell.angle_alpha   90.00
_cell.angle_beta   90.00
_cell.angle_gamma   90.00
#
_symmetry.space_group_name_H-M   'P 1'
#
loop_
_entity.id
_entity.type
_entity.pdbx_description
1 polymer ?
#
loop_
_entity_poly.entity_id
_entity_poly.type
_entity_poly.pdbx_seq_one_letter_code
_entity_poly.pdbx_strand_id
1 'polypeptide(L)'
;MANVGYVRVSSVDQNTARQLDSVTLDRVFEDKVSGATTDRPQLQEMLKFIREGDTVHIHSIDRLARSLEDLLKLVKDLNTRKISVHFHKEQLLFTGEANPMQELMLSLLGSVAQFERAMIKERQREGIAKAKEAGAYKGRVKSVDDAAIRVAMQAEGASFRKVAKALDVSLSSVQRAMKASLS
;
A
#
# COMPACT_ATOMS: atom_id res chain seq x y z
N MET A 1 25.21 19.56 -6.23
CA MET A 1 23.74 19.54 -6.34
C MET A 1 23.44 18.93 -7.70
N ALA A 2 22.72 17.82 -7.72
CA ALA A 2 22.29 17.15 -8.96
C ALA A 2 20.80 17.38 -9.21
N ASN A 3 20.42 17.47 -10.48
CA ASN A 3 19.07 17.50 -10.98
C ASN A 3 18.69 16.07 -11.39
N VAL A 4 17.81 15.44 -10.63
CA VAL A 4 17.46 14.02 -10.79
C VAL A 4 16.03 13.89 -11.27
N GLY A 5 15.82 13.25 -12.42
CA GLY A 5 14.50 13.01 -12.97
C GLY A 5 13.89 11.71 -12.46
N TYR A 6 12.61 11.75 -12.10
CA TYR A 6 11.81 10.54 -11.90
C TYR A 6 10.65 10.49 -12.89
N VAL A 7 10.58 9.40 -13.65
CA VAL A 7 9.56 9.19 -14.67
C VAL A 7 8.81 7.90 -14.37
N ARG A 8 7.47 7.95 -14.45
CA ARG A 8 6.61 6.76 -14.29
C ARG A 8 5.70 6.62 -15.49
N VAL A 9 5.85 5.52 -16.21
CA VAL A 9 5.14 5.28 -17.47
C VAL A 9 4.23 4.07 -17.31
N SER A 10 3.00 4.18 -17.79
CA SER A 10 2.09 3.04 -17.85
C SER A 10 2.36 2.28 -19.15
N SER A 11 2.07 0.98 -19.17
CA SER A 11 2.18 0.16 -20.39
C SER A 11 1.26 0.62 -21.55
N VAL A 12 0.32 1.55 -21.28
CA VAL A 12 -0.64 2.11 -22.24
C VAL A 12 -0.17 3.45 -22.81
N ASP A 13 0.60 4.23 -22.05
CA ASP A 13 1.19 5.48 -22.51
C ASP A 13 2.45 5.19 -23.34
N GLN A 14 2.32 5.10 -24.67
CA GLN A 14 3.48 5.11 -25.57
C GLN A 14 4.11 6.51 -25.73
N ASN A 15 3.48 7.56 -25.19
CA ASN A 15 3.92 8.95 -25.36
C ASN A 15 4.74 9.44 -24.17
N THR A 16 5.72 8.64 -23.74
CA THR A 16 6.62 8.92 -22.62
C THR A 16 7.68 9.97 -22.95
N ALA A 17 7.77 10.36 -24.21
CA ALA A 17 8.92 11.03 -24.79
C ALA A 17 9.09 12.52 -24.45
N ARG A 18 8.25 13.12 -23.58
CA ARG A 18 8.27 14.60 -23.37
C ARG A 18 7.99 15.11 -21.96
N GLN A 19 8.15 14.28 -20.93
CA GLN A 19 7.72 14.66 -19.58
C GLN A 19 8.64 15.68 -18.89
N LEU A 20 9.95 15.64 -19.17
CA LEU A 20 10.96 16.48 -18.53
C LEU A 20 11.98 17.09 -19.52
N ASP A 21 11.68 17.11 -20.82
CA ASP A 21 12.62 17.54 -21.88
C ASP A 21 13.13 18.98 -21.72
N SER A 22 12.36 19.83 -21.04
CA SER A 22 12.73 21.23 -20.76
C SER A 22 13.70 21.38 -19.59
N VAL A 23 14.14 20.28 -18.97
CA VAL A 23 14.99 20.29 -17.77
C VAL A 23 16.29 19.56 -18.05
N THR A 24 17.41 20.21 -17.76
CA THR A 24 18.72 19.55 -17.77
C THR A 24 18.82 18.64 -16.55
N LEU A 25 18.88 17.32 -16.80
CA LEU A 25 18.92 16.29 -15.76
C LEU A 25 20.27 15.57 -15.79
N ASP A 26 20.88 15.42 -14.61
CA ASP A 26 22.14 14.67 -14.43
C ASP A 26 21.90 13.16 -14.43
N ARG A 27 20.73 12.72 -13.96
CA ARG A 27 20.33 11.31 -13.92
C ARG A 27 18.82 11.16 -13.97
N VAL A 28 18.34 10.11 -14.64
CA VAL A 28 16.91 9.78 -14.74
C VAL A 28 16.65 8.36 -14.25
N PHE A 29 15.58 8.20 -13.46
CA PHE A 29 15.06 6.92 -12.98
C PHE A 29 13.65 6.70 -13.55
N GLU A 30 13.44 5.59 -14.25
CA GLU A 30 12.20 5.33 -14.98
C GLU A 30 11.53 4.01 -14.54
N ASP A 31 10.34 4.11 -13.92
CA ASP A 31 9.52 2.94 -13.62
C ASP A 31 8.49 2.68 -14.73
N LYS A 32 8.51 1.46 -15.28
CA LYS A 32 7.47 0.95 -16.19
C LYS A 32 6.48 0.11 -15.41
N VAL A 33 5.26 0.63 -15.26
CA VAL A 33 4.21 -0.02 -14.46
C VAL A 33 3.18 -0.62 -15.42
N SER A 34 3.13 -1.94 -15.53
CA SER A 34 2.02 -2.62 -16.19
C SER A 34 0.83 -2.68 -15.23
N GLY A 35 -0.40 -2.74 -15.74
CA GLY A 35 -1.62 -2.77 -14.90
C GLY A 35 -1.67 -3.92 -13.87
N ALA A 36 -0.76 -4.90 -13.96
CA ALA A 36 -0.67 -6.03 -13.05
C ALA A 36 0.34 -5.84 -11.90
N THR A 37 1.32 -4.93 -11.99
CA THR A 37 2.35 -4.75 -10.95
C THR A 37 2.31 -3.36 -10.35
N THR A 38 2.52 -3.30 -9.04
CA THR A 38 2.63 -2.06 -8.27
C THR A 38 4.07 -1.75 -7.87
N ASP A 39 5.04 -2.52 -8.32
CA ASP A 39 6.43 -2.33 -7.93
C ASP A 39 7.06 -1.12 -8.62
N ARG A 40 7.88 -0.40 -7.87
CA ARG A 40 8.56 0.83 -8.29
C ARG A 40 10.06 0.76 -7.93
N PRO A 41 10.79 -0.21 -8.48
CA PRO A 41 12.20 -0.42 -8.13
C PRO A 41 13.05 0.82 -8.44
N GLN A 42 12.78 1.55 -9.53
CA GLN A 42 13.58 2.73 -9.88
C GLN A 42 13.33 3.91 -8.94
N LEU A 43 12.10 4.06 -8.40
CA LEU A 43 11.88 5.00 -7.30
C LEU A 43 12.78 4.67 -6.10
N GLN A 44 12.85 3.39 -5.70
CA GLN A 44 13.66 2.99 -4.55
C GLN A 44 15.15 3.23 -4.79
N GLU A 45 15.65 2.93 -5.99
CA GLU A 45 17.02 3.23 -6.36
C GLU A 45 17.31 4.74 -6.40
N MET A 46 16.36 5.54 -6.89
CA MET A 46 16.48 7.01 -6.82
C MET A 46 16.59 7.49 -5.38
N LEU A 47 15.72 7.02 -4.48
CA LEU A 47 15.70 7.44 -3.07
C LEU A 47 17.02 7.13 -2.35
N LYS A 48 17.73 6.07 -2.76
CA LYS A 48 19.08 5.72 -2.28
C LYS A 48 20.17 6.57 -2.91
N PHE A 49 19.99 6.99 -4.17
CA PHE A 49 20.99 7.77 -4.92
C PHE A 49 21.04 9.24 -4.50
N ILE A 50 19.88 9.86 -4.29
CA ILE A 50 19.76 11.28 -3.99
C ILE A 50 20.31 11.64 -2.60
N ARG A 51 20.91 12.81 -2.51
CA ARG A 51 21.57 13.34 -1.31
C ARG A 51 21.16 14.80 -1.07
N GLU A 52 21.50 15.30 0.12
CA GLU A 52 21.27 16.70 0.50
C GLU A 52 21.71 17.68 -0.61
N GLY A 53 20.86 18.67 -0.88
CA GLY A 53 21.07 19.67 -1.92
C GLY A 53 20.67 19.25 -3.33
N ASP A 54 20.28 18.00 -3.57
CA ASP A 54 19.76 17.57 -4.86
C ASP A 54 18.31 18.06 -5.08
N THR A 55 17.91 18.13 -6.35
CA THR A 55 16.52 18.43 -6.75
C THR A 55 15.96 17.26 -7.54
N VAL A 56 14.84 16.71 -7.09
CA VAL A 56 14.08 15.69 -7.79
C VAL A 56 13.02 16.37 -8.66
N HIS A 57 13.09 16.14 -9.96
CA HIS A 57 12.14 16.63 -10.94
C HIS A 57 11.16 15.53 -11.31
N ILE A 58 9.87 15.82 -11.16
CA ILE A 58 8.77 14.95 -11.54
C ILE A 58 7.83 15.74 -12.44
N HIS A 59 7.30 15.11 -13.48
CA HIS A 59 6.35 15.78 -14.36
C HIS A 59 5.07 16.22 -13.63
N SER A 60 4.45 15.31 -12.88
CA SER A 60 3.21 15.59 -12.15
C SER A 60 3.07 14.75 -10.87
N ILE A 61 2.21 15.20 -9.94
CA ILE A 61 1.98 14.53 -8.65
C ILE A 61 1.58 13.06 -8.82
N ASP A 62 0.68 12.77 -9.76
CA ASP A 62 0.18 11.41 -10.00
C ASP A 62 1.29 10.44 -10.41
N ARG A 63 2.39 10.94 -10.98
CA ARG A 63 3.55 10.14 -11.37
C ARG A 63 4.41 9.76 -10.17
N LEU A 64 4.47 10.60 -9.13
CA LEU A 64 5.21 10.29 -7.90
C LEU A 64 4.42 9.48 -6.88
N ALA A 65 3.14 9.75 -6.68
CA ALA A 65 2.39 9.20 -5.55
C ALA A 65 1.09 8.51 -5.99
N ARG A 66 0.67 7.49 -5.23
CA ARG A 66 -0.62 6.78 -5.47
C ARG A 66 -1.78 7.31 -4.65
N SER A 67 -1.47 8.05 -3.60
CA SER A 67 -2.43 8.70 -2.73
C SER A 67 -1.82 9.98 -2.19
N LEU A 68 -2.67 10.84 -1.63
CA LEU A 68 -2.21 12.06 -1.00
C LEU A 68 -1.37 11.79 0.25
N GLU A 69 -1.67 10.71 0.97
CA GLU A 69 -0.87 10.23 2.11
C GLU A 69 0.55 9.82 1.68
N ASP A 70 0.66 9.08 0.57
CA ASP A 70 1.94 8.67 -0.04
C ASP A 70 2.74 9.89 -0.50
N LEU A 71 2.09 10.85 -1.16
CA LEU A 71 2.72 12.11 -1.57
C LEU A 71 3.31 12.86 -0.38
N LEU A 72 2.49 13.09 0.65
CA LEU A 72 2.89 13.85 1.83
C LEU A 72 4.09 13.19 2.52
N LYS A 73 4.06 11.85 2.63
CA LYS A 73 5.15 11.09 3.24
C LYS A 73 6.46 11.24 2.46
N LEU A 74 6.42 11.09 1.14
CA LEU A 74 7.60 11.22 0.28
C LEU A 74 8.18 12.64 0.35
N VAL A 75 7.35 13.67 0.18
CA VAL A 75 7.83 15.06 0.18
C VAL A 75 8.40 15.45 1.55
N LYS A 76 7.77 15.03 2.66
CA LYS A 76 8.30 15.31 4.01
C LYS A 76 9.64 14.62 4.25
N ASP A 77 9.80 13.37 3.84
CA ASP A 77 11.07 12.64 3.96
C ASP A 77 12.19 13.35 3.20
N LEU A 78 11.94 13.70 1.94
CA LEU A 78 12.91 14.37 1.07
C LEU A 78 13.28 15.77 1.59
N ASN A 79 12.29 16.59 1.98
CA ASN A 79 12.56 17.92 2.52
C ASN A 79 13.33 17.84 3.86
N THR A 80 13.03 16.86 4.72
CA THR A 80 13.78 16.63 5.97
C THR A 80 15.26 16.34 5.68
N ARG A 81 15.54 15.61 4.60
CA ARG A 81 16.89 15.33 4.08
C ARG A 81 17.50 16.48 3.28
N LYS A 82 16.86 17.66 3.27
CA LYS A 82 17.30 18.84 2.51
C LYS A 82 17.36 18.62 0.99
N ILE A 83 16.45 17.80 0.48
CA ILE A 83 16.27 17.51 -0.95
C ILE A 83 15.04 18.26 -1.43
N SER A 84 15.15 18.91 -2.58
CA SER A 84 14.02 19.63 -3.19
C SER A 84 13.22 18.72 -4.11
N VAL A 85 11.92 18.94 -4.19
CA VAL A 85 10.99 18.19 -5.07
C VAL A 85 10.22 19.18 -5.92
N HIS A 86 10.33 19.06 -7.24
CA HIS A 86 9.65 19.93 -8.20
C HIS A 86 8.68 19.13 -9.08
N PHE A 87 7.40 19.48 -8.99
CA PHE A 87 6.34 19.02 -9.88
C PHE A 87 6.08 20.06 -10.96
N HIS A 88 6.44 19.74 -12.20
CA HIS A 88 6.41 20.72 -13.31
C HIS A 88 5.00 21.07 -13.78
N LYS A 89 4.10 20.10 -13.84
CA LYS A 89 2.71 20.29 -14.28
C LYS A 89 1.92 21.16 -13.30
N GLU A 90 2.06 20.91 -12.00
CA GLU A 90 1.38 21.67 -10.95
C GLU A 90 2.15 22.95 -10.55
N GLN A 91 3.35 23.17 -11.08
CA GLN A 91 4.25 24.27 -10.71
C GLN A 91 4.52 24.34 -9.20
N LEU A 92 4.66 23.17 -8.57
CA LEU A 92 4.91 23.06 -7.14
C LEU A 92 6.37 22.73 -6.87
N LEU A 93 7.03 23.61 -6.13
CA LEU A 93 8.37 23.40 -5.62
C LEU A 93 8.33 23.30 -4.10
N PHE A 94 8.75 22.15 -3.59
CA PHE A 94 8.98 21.90 -2.17
C PHE A 94 10.49 21.89 -1.95
N THR A 95 11.01 22.84 -1.19
CA THR A 95 12.42 22.94 -0.85
C THR A 95 12.63 22.39 0.56
N GLY A 96 13.81 21.84 0.84
CA GLY A 96 14.18 21.44 2.20
C GLY A 96 14.42 22.62 3.17
N GLU A 97 14.19 23.85 2.72
CA GLU A 97 14.38 25.09 3.46
C GLU A 97 13.08 25.52 4.14
N ALA A 98 13.20 26.33 5.19
CA ALA A 98 12.04 26.87 5.89
C ALA A 98 11.29 27.84 4.96
N ASN A 99 10.10 27.44 4.52
CA ASN A 99 9.22 28.26 3.69
C ASN A 99 7.78 28.13 4.22
N PRO A 100 7.23 29.17 4.87
CA PRO A 100 5.89 29.13 5.47
C PRO A 100 4.77 28.75 4.49
N MET A 101 4.92 29.12 3.20
CA MET A 101 3.93 28.77 2.17
C MET A 101 3.97 27.26 1.87
N GLN A 102 5.16 26.67 1.78
CA GLN A 102 5.30 25.23 1.58
C GLN A 102 4.82 24.45 2.79
N GLU A 103 5.08 24.94 4.01
CA GLU A 103 4.55 24.35 5.25
C GLU A 103 3.02 24.37 5.28
N LEU A 104 2.40 25.49 4.90
CA LEU A 104 0.95 25.62 4.76
C LEU A 104 0.40 24.63 3.73
N MET A 105 1.00 24.55 2.55
CA MET A 105 0.60 23.62 1.50
C MET A 105 0.70 22.17 1.96
N LEU A 106 1.82 21.77 2.59
CA LEU A 106 1.99 20.41 3.13
C LEU A 106 0.97 20.10 4.22
N SER A 107 0.63 21.09 5.05
CA SER A 107 -0.40 20.95 6.08
C SER A 107 -1.78 20.74 5.45
N LEU A 108 -2.13 21.53 4.44
CA LEU A 108 -3.40 21.40 3.71
C LEU A 108 -3.52 20.04 3.01
N LEU A 109 -2.47 19.59 2.31
CA LEU A 109 -2.42 18.27 1.69
C LEU A 109 -2.60 17.17 2.75
N GLY A 110 -1.98 17.31 3.92
CA GLY A 110 -2.15 16.38 5.04
C GLY A 110 -3.57 16.35 5.59
N SER A 111 -4.22 17.50 5.75
CA SER A 111 -5.62 17.58 6.20
C SER A 111 -6.57 16.92 5.20
N VAL A 112 -6.38 17.15 3.90
CA VAL A 112 -7.19 16.52 2.85
C VAL A 112 -6.98 15.00 2.84
N ALA A 113 -5.74 14.52 3.01
CA ALA A 113 -5.46 13.08 3.05
C ALA A 113 -6.15 12.39 4.23
N GLN A 114 -6.13 13.04 5.40
CA GLN A 114 -6.84 12.54 6.59
C GLN A 114 -8.36 12.52 6.39
N PHE A 115 -8.91 13.57 5.78
CA PHE A 115 -10.32 13.66 5.44
C PHE A 115 -10.76 12.54 4.49
N GLU A 116 -10.05 12.32 3.39
CA GLU A 116 -10.34 11.24 2.44
C GLU A 116 -10.30 9.86 3.12
N ARG A 117 -9.30 9.62 3.97
CA ARG A 117 -9.18 8.36 4.72
C ARG A 117 -10.32 8.15 5.71
N ALA A 118 -10.78 9.20 6.37
CA ALA A 118 -11.93 9.14 7.26
C ALA A 118 -13.21 8.79 6.47
N MET A 119 -13.45 9.45 5.33
CA MET A 119 -14.60 9.18 4.46
C MET A 119 -14.62 7.74 3.92
N ILE A 120 -13.47 7.20 3.52
CA ILE A 120 -13.37 5.79 3.06
C ILE A 120 -13.75 4.82 4.19
N LYS A 121 -13.25 5.05 5.40
CA LYS A 121 -13.56 4.22 6.57
C LYS A 121 -15.03 4.29 6.95
N GLU A 122 -15.64 5.47 6.87
CA GLU A 122 -17.05 5.67 7.14
C GLU A 122 -17.93 4.84 6.19
N ARG A 123 -17.70 4.97 4.87
CA ARG A 123 -18.42 4.18 3.85
C ARG A 123 -18.21 2.68 4.03
N GLN A 124 -16.99 2.26 4.37
CA GLN A 124 -16.71 0.85 4.67
C GLN A 124 -17.53 0.36 5.87
N ARG A 125 -17.62 1.16 6.95
CA ARG A 125 -18.41 0.83 8.14
C ARG A 125 -19.90 0.71 7.80
N GLU A 126 -20.44 1.63 7.00
CA GLU A 126 -21.83 1.58 6.52
C GLU A 126 -22.08 0.32 5.68
N GLY A 127 -21.17 -0.02 4.76
CA GLY A 127 -21.25 -1.23 3.96
C GLY A 127 -21.24 -2.50 4.80
N ILE A 128 -20.36 -2.57 5.81
CA ILE A 128 -20.29 -3.68 6.76
C ILE A 128 -21.59 -3.77 7.58
N ALA A 129 -22.15 -2.66 8.04
CA ALA A 129 -23.41 -2.64 8.79
C ALA A 129 -24.57 -3.22 7.95
N LYS A 130 -24.73 -2.74 6.71
CA LYS A 130 -25.73 -3.26 5.76
C LYS A 130 -25.54 -4.76 5.48
N ALA A 131 -24.29 -5.19 5.28
CA ALA A 131 -23.99 -6.61 5.05
C ALA A 131 -24.26 -7.49 6.28
N LYS A 132 -24.06 -6.97 7.50
CA LYS A 132 -24.44 -7.65 8.75
C LYS A 132 -25.96 -7.77 8.90
N GLU A 133 -26.69 -6.69 8.65
CA GLU A 133 -28.16 -6.68 8.66
C GLU A 133 -28.74 -7.67 7.64
N ALA A 134 -28.13 -7.75 6.46
CA ALA A 134 -28.49 -8.71 5.41
C ALA A 134 -28.02 -10.16 5.69
N GLY A 135 -27.36 -10.42 6.82
CA GLY A 135 -26.88 -11.76 7.18
C GLY A 135 -25.79 -12.33 6.27
N ALA A 136 -25.07 -11.49 5.54
CA ALA A 136 -24.07 -11.92 4.55
C ALA A 136 -22.85 -12.61 5.18
N TYR A 137 -22.50 -12.26 6.43
CA TYR A 137 -21.37 -12.85 7.15
C TYR A 137 -21.74 -14.20 7.76
N LYS A 138 -21.43 -15.29 7.05
CA LYS A 138 -21.64 -16.68 7.52
C LYS A 138 -20.46 -17.27 8.31
N GLY A 139 -19.50 -16.43 8.71
CA GLY A 139 -18.28 -16.86 9.36
C GLY A 139 -17.33 -17.62 8.42
N ARG A 140 -16.23 -18.12 8.98
CA ARG A 140 -15.26 -18.94 8.23
C ARG A 140 -15.85 -20.31 7.97
N VAL A 141 -15.92 -20.71 6.69
CA VAL A 141 -16.28 -22.09 6.31
C VAL A 141 -15.20 -23.03 6.87
N LYS A 142 -15.63 -24.09 7.56
CA LYS A 142 -14.71 -25.10 8.11
C LYS A 142 -14.06 -25.84 6.95
N SER A 143 -12.75 -26.06 7.03
CA SER A 143 -12.00 -26.82 6.02
C SER A 143 -12.31 -28.32 6.08
N VAL A 144 -12.63 -28.83 7.26
CA VAL A 144 -13.02 -30.22 7.49
C VAL A 144 -14.26 -30.23 8.40
N ASP A 145 -15.21 -31.09 8.08
CA ASP A 145 -16.42 -31.26 8.87
C ASP A 145 -16.10 -31.90 10.23
N ASP A 146 -16.78 -31.43 11.29
CA ASP A 146 -16.60 -31.95 12.64
C ASP A 146 -16.97 -33.44 12.72
N ALA A 147 -17.89 -33.92 11.87
CA ALA A 147 -18.24 -35.34 11.79
C ALA A 147 -17.06 -36.19 11.31
N ALA A 148 -16.34 -35.75 10.27
CA ALA A 148 -15.16 -36.43 9.77
C ALA A 148 -14.04 -36.46 10.83
N ILE A 149 -13.85 -35.37 11.57
CA ILE A 149 -12.92 -35.31 12.70
C ILE A 149 -13.30 -36.31 13.79
N ARG A 150 -14.60 -36.42 14.11
CA ARG A 150 -15.10 -37.38 15.12
C ARG A 150 -14.90 -38.83 14.69
N VAL A 151 -15.16 -39.16 13.43
CA VAL A 151 -14.91 -40.51 12.88
C VAL A 151 -13.42 -40.85 12.98
N ALA A 152 -12.53 -39.92 12.59
CA ALA A 152 -11.09 -40.13 12.70
C ALA A 152 -10.60 -40.33 14.15
N MET A 153 -11.32 -39.77 15.13
CA MET A 153 -11.02 -39.96 16.56
C MET A 153 -11.46 -41.32 17.12
N GLN A 154 -12.29 -42.09 16.41
CA GLN A 154 -12.70 -43.44 16.82
C GLN A 154 -11.69 -44.53 16.43
N ALA A 155 -10.69 -44.19 15.60
CA ALA A 155 -9.65 -45.13 15.19
C ALA A 155 -8.76 -45.55 16.38
N GLU A 156 -8.31 -46.81 16.36
CA GLU A 156 -7.46 -47.35 17.41
C GLU A 156 -6.11 -46.58 17.49
N GLY A 157 -5.74 -46.13 18.69
CA GLY A 157 -4.53 -45.32 18.91
C GLY A 157 -4.60 -43.87 18.40
N ALA A 158 -5.81 -43.37 18.09
CA ALA A 158 -6.04 -41.98 17.74
C ALA A 158 -5.68 -41.03 18.89
N SER A 159 -5.06 -39.90 18.54
CA SER A 159 -4.84 -38.78 19.46
C SER A 159 -5.15 -37.48 18.74
N PHE A 160 -5.52 -36.44 19.49
CA PHE A 160 -5.87 -35.15 18.89
C PHE A 160 -4.77 -34.60 17.97
N ARG A 161 -3.49 -34.81 18.31
CA ARG A 161 -2.35 -34.40 17.46
C ARG A 161 -2.23 -35.25 16.19
N LYS A 162 -2.44 -36.56 16.28
CA LYS A 162 -2.40 -37.44 15.10
C LYS A 162 -3.51 -37.12 14.12
N VAL A 163 -4.74 -36.94 14.62
CA VAL A 163 -5.91 -36.60 13.80
C VAL A 163 -5.79 -35.20 13.20
N ALA A 164 -5.31 -34.21 13.97
CA ALA A 164 -5.01 -32.88 13.46
C ALA A 164 -4.03 -32.92 12.28
N LYS A 165 -2.94 -33.69 12.41
CA LYS A 165 -1.94 -33.86 11.34
C LYS A 165 -2.51 -34.61 10.13
N ALA A 166 -3.33 -35.64 10.35
CA ALA A 166 -3.90 -36.45 9.28
C ALA A 166 -4.95 -35.71 8.44
N LEU A 167 -5.73 -34.83 9.07
CA LEU A 167 -6.78 -34.05 8.41
C LEU A 167 -6.33 -32.63 8.03
N ASP A 168 -5.05 -32.31 8.21
CA ASP A 168 -4.46 -30.98 7.99
C ASP A 168 -5.27 -29.84 8.64
N VAL A 169 -5.62 -30.03 9.92
CA VAL A 169 -6.33 -29.05 10.73
C VAL A 169 -5.58 -28.73 12.02
N SER A 170 -5.86 -27.59 12.62
CA SER A 170 -5.27 -27.24 13.91
C SER A 170 -5.74 -28.19 15.03
N LEU A 171 -4.88 -28.41 16.02
CA LEU A 171 -5.23 -29.15 17.24
C LEU A 171 -6.50 -28.58 17.91
N SER A 172 -6.63 -27.26 17.93
CA SER A 172 -7.79 -26.56 18.48
C SER A 172 -9.09 -26.84 17.72
N SER A 173 -9.02 -27.11 16.40
CA SER A 173 -10.20 -27.49 15.62
C SER A 173 -10.68 -28.89 15.99
N VAL A 174 -9.76 -29.83 16.22
CA VAL A 174 -10.08 -31.19 16.69
C VAL A 174 -10.69 -31.16 18.09
N GLN A 175 -10.07 -30.44 19.02
CA GLN A 175 -10.58 -30.28 20.38
C GLN A 175 -11.98 -29.66 20.41
N ARG A 176 -12.24 -28.64 19.59
CA ARG A 176 -13.55 -27.99 19.49
C ARG A 176 -14.61 -28.93 18.92
N ALA A 177 -14.29 -29.69 17.87
CA ALA A 177 -15.19 -30.68 17.27
C ALA A 177 -15.59 -31.79 18.25
N MET A 178 -14.67 -32.18 19.14
CA MET A 178 -14.91 -33.18 20.19
C MET A 178 -15.63 -32.61 21.43
N LYS A 179 -15.45 -31.32 21.75
CA LYS A 179 -16.16 -30.67 22.87
C LYS A 179 -17.64 -30.43 22.56
N ALA A 180 -17.97 -30.13 21.30
CA ALA A 180 -19.34 -29.85 20.86
C ALA A 180 -20.29 -31.07 20.87
N SER A 181 -19.79 -32.29 21.11
CA SER A 181 -20.61 -33.50 21.23
C SER A 181 -20.93 -33.90 22.68
N LEU A 182 -20.47 -33.12 23.67
CA LEU A 182 -20.70 -33.36 25.11
C LEU A 182 -21.79 -32.45 25.72
N SER A 183 -22.52 -31.70 24.88
CA SER A 183 -23.68 -30.87 25.24
C SER A 183 -24.89 -31.33 24.45
#